data_AF-A0A2G6NSS7-F1
#
_entry.id   AF-A0A2G6NSS7-F1
#
_cell.length_a   1.000
_cell.length_b   1.000
_cell.length_c   1.000
_cell.angle_alpha   90.00
_cell.angle_beta   90.00
_cell.angle_gamma   90.00
#
_symmetry.space_group_name_H-M   'P 1'
#
loop_
_entity.id
_entity.type
_entity.pdbx_description
1 polymer ?
#
loop_
_entity_poly.entity_id
_entity_poly.type
_entity_poly.pdbx_seq_one_letter_code
_entity_poly.pdbx_strand_id
1 'polypeptide(L)'
;MNVTIALAGQPNTGKSTLFNALTGSCQHVGNWPGKTVEQKTGQFSYNNQEFYLVDLPGAYSLNGNSPEEEITRDYLLEKKPDCVVVVADASQLERTLFMLAEVHQLPLRFVLVVTMMDIAARQGLDIAEKELEQKLNIPVVCLTATKGGGIDQFRKTVASTLKKEIPETEKCSFHPLTYSIAKQLGDLEFPIWHAGKLLEGDTDIFTRLEKRLSQERWEKVRQLLPSASDSMAETAKEKHRWIAGLLEDVICKKEKAAAKKDRRYRFDKLATHFFWGKVVAFFILLLALGLAIAAAFSAMYPLYSIMTRVGLWLHQYLQDLPEWLISLIADAFFPALCMSAMMFCFLVPLFFMIGTLEDIGYLARFSYIFDRMMNRMGLHG
;
A
#
# COMPACT_ATOMS: atom_id res chain seq x y z
N MET A 1 -25.10 -19.70 13.96
CA MET A 1 -23.66 -19.62 13.64
C MET A 1 -23.38 -18.20 13.21
N ASN A 2 -22.33 -17.60 13.75
CA ASN A 2 -21.95 -16.23 13.46
C ASN A 2 -21.20 -16.21 12.13
N VAL A 3 -21.78 -15.58 11.10
CA VAL A 3 -21.16 -15.51 9.77
C VAL A 3 -19.99 -14.56 9.83
N THR A 4 -18.81 -15.05 9.49
CA THR A 4 -17.56 -14.30 9.55
C THR A 4 -17.14 -13.84 8.14
N ILE A 5 -16.95 -12.54 7.99
CA ILE A 5 -16.48 -11.90 6.77
C ILE A 5 -15.10 -11.30 7.05
N ALA A 6 -14.12 -11.63 6.21
CA ALA A 6 -12.80 -11.00 6.28
C ALA A 6 -12.66 -9.91 5.21
N LEU A 7 -12.21 -8.72 5.58
CA LEU A 7 -11.79 -7.69 4.63
C LEU A 7 -10.31 -7.86 4.33
N ALA A 8 -9.97 -8.15 3.07
CA ALA A 8 -8.61 -8.23 2.57
C ALA A 8 -8.37 -7.15 1.52
N GLY A 9 -7.14 -6.64 1.42
CA GLY A 9 -6.80 -5.61 0.45
C GLY A 9 -5.42 -5.03 0.70
N GLN A 10 -4.90 -4.35 -0.31
CA GLN A 10 -3.65 -3.60 -0.16
C GLN A 10 -3.82 -2.42 0.81
N PRO A 11 -2.72 -1.91 1.39
CA PRO A 11 -2.76 -0.64 2.10
C PRO A 11 -3.37 0.46 1.24
N ASN A 12 -4.11 1.38 1.88
CA ASN A 12 -4.71 2.57 1.24
C ASN A 12 -5.80 2.32 0.18
N THR A 13 -6.39 1.11 0.08
CA THR A 13 -7.51 0.84 -0.85
C THR A 13 -8.90 1.24 -0.33
N GLY A 14 -8.99 1.95 0.80
CA GLY A 14 -10.28 2.31 1.41
C GLY A 14 -10.91 1.19 2.27
N LYS A 15 -10.16 0.12 2.57
CA LYS A 15 -10.57 -0.97 3.45
C LYS A 15 -11.08 -0.49 4.81
N SER A 16 -10.30 0.35 5.51
CA SER A 16 -10.69 0.90 6.82
C SER A 16 -11.93 1.81 6.72
N THR A 17 -12.09 2.52 5.61
CA THR A 17 -13.27 3.37 5.37
C THR A 17 -14.52 2.51 5.19
N LEU A 18 -14.43 1.42 4.43
CA LEU A 18 -15.51 0.44 4.30
C LEU A 18 -15.83 -0.21 5.65
N PHE A 19 -14.81 -0.64 6.40
CA PHE A 19 -14.97 -1.23 7.73
C PHE A 19 -15.77 -0.30 8.65
N ASN A 20 -15.32 0.94 8.80
CA ASN A 20 -15.98 1.94 9.65
C ASN A 20 -17.41 2.25 9.19
N ALA A 21 -17.66 2.29 7.88
CA ALA A 21 -18.99 2.53 7.32
C ALA A 21 -19.97 1.36 7.62
N LEU A 22 -19.46 0.14 7.75
CA LEU A 22 -20.26 -1.04 8.05
C LEU A 22 -20.53 -1.20 9.54
N THR A 23 -19.52 -1.01 10.38
CA THR A 23 -19.55 -1.33 11.82
C THR A 23 -19.94 -0.13 12.69
N GLY A 24 -19.71 1.09 12.23
CA GLY A 24 -19.96 2.31 13.01
C GLY A 24 -19.24 2.28 14.35
N SER A 25 -19.99 2.39 15.45
CA SER A 25 -19.45 2.31 16.82
C SER A 25 -19.26 0.87 17.33
N CYS A 26 -19.79 -0.15 16.64
CA CYS A 26 -19.76 -1.55 17.06
C CYS A 26 -18.47 -2.25 16.60
N GLN A 27 -17.32 -1.67 16.99
CA GLN A 27 -16.00 -2.21 16.67
C GLN A 27 -15.16 -2.41 17.93
N HIS A 28 -14.30 -3.42 17.89
CA HIS A 28 -13.32 -3.73 18.90
C HIS A 28 -11.92 -3.71 18.27
N VAL A 29 -11.00 -3.03 18.95
CA VAL A 29 -9.60 -2.91 18.56
C VAL A 29 -8.74 -3.64 19.57
N GLY A 30 -7.94 -4.57 19.09
CA GLY A 30 -6.97 -5.32 19.86
C GLY A 30 -5.67 -5.55 19.07
N ASN A 31 -4.90 -6.56 19.46
CA ASN A 31 -3.71 -6.98 18.71
C ASN A 31 -3.87 -8.43 18.26
N TRP A 32 -3.30 -8.76 17.11
CA TRP A 32 -3.21 -10.15 16.67
C TRP A 32 -2.40 -10.98 17.69
N PRO A 33 -2.80 -12.23 17.99
CA PRO A 33 -2.12 -13.05 19.01
C PRO A 33 -0.61 -13.15 18.77
N GLY A 34 0.18 -12.68 19.75
CA GLY A 34 1.65 -12.73 19.68
C GLY A 34 2.30 -11.79 18.65
N LYS A 35 1.56 -10.82 18.11
CA LYS A 35 2.06 -9.85 17.12
C LYS A 35 1.76 -8.42 17.58
N THR A 36 2.54 -7.45 17.10
CA THR A 36 2.35 -6.01 17.35
C THR A 36 1.38 -5.36 16.37
N VAL A 37 0.77 -6.14 15.49
CA VAL A 37 -0.15 -5.65 14.46
C VAL A 37 -1.55 -5.52 15.05
N GLU A 38 -2.18 -4.36 14.83
CA GLU A 38 -3.54 -4.06 15.29
C GLU A 38 -4.56 -4.98 14.61
N GLN A 39 -5.51 -5.49 15.38
CA GLN A 39 -6.65 -6.28 14.92
C GLN A 39 -7.94 -5.48 15.14
N LYS A 40 -8.66 -5.19 14.06
CA LYS A 40 -10.00 -4.58 14.13
C LYS A 40 -11.06 -5.62 13.82
N THR A 41 -12.03 -5.73 14.71
CA THR A 41 -13.21 -6.59 14.52
C THR A 41 -14.45 -5.77 14.78
N GLY A 42 -15.56 -6.10 14.15
CA GLY A 42 -16.80 -5.40 14.36
C GLY A 42 -17.99 -6.20 13.89
N GLN A 43 -19.18 -5.66 14.10
CA GLN A 43 -20.42 -6.34 13.75
C GLN A 43 -21.34 -5.40 12.99
N PHE A 44 -22.12 -5.97 12.08
CA PHE A 44 -23.25 -5.29 11.48
C PHE A 44 -24.41 -6.28 11.28
N SER A 45 -25.63 -5.76 11.25
CA SER A 45 -26.81 -6.56 10.97
C SER A 45 -27.40 -6.22 9.60
N TYR A 46 -27.94 -7.24 8.94
CA TYR A 46 -28.69 -7.08 7.69
C TYR A 46 -29.76 -8.17 7.62
N ASN A 47 -31.02 -7.79 7.37
CA ASN A 47 -32.17 -8.70 7.34
C ASN A 47 -32.27 -9.64 8.57
N ASN A 48 -32.13 -9.09 9.78
CA ASN A 48 -32.13 -9.83 11.06
C ASN A 48 -31.04 -10.92 11.18
N GLN A 49 -30.00 -10.87 10.35
CA GLN A 49 -28.81 -11.71 10.47
C GLN A 49 -27.62 -10.84 10.90
N GLU A 50 -26.87 -11.32 11.88
CA GLU A 50 -25.63 -10.70 12.34
C GLU A 50 -24.42 -11.22 11.56
N PHE A 51 -23.56 -10.29 11.17
CA PHE A 51 -22.31 -10.54 10.47
C PHE A 51 -21.15 -10.03 11.29
N TYR A 52 -20.13 -10.87 11.45
CA TYR A 52 -18.88 -10.55 12.11
C TYR A 52 -17.87 -10.16 11.06
N LEU A 53 -17.36 -8.95 11.16
CA LEU A 53 -16.40 -8.39 10.23
C LEU A 53 -15.02 -8.37 10.88
N VAL A 54 -14.03 -8.92 10.19
CA VAL A 54 -12.63 -8.88 10.60
C VAL A 54 -11.84 -8.11 9.57
N ASP A 55 -11.18 -7.04 10.02
CA ASP A 55 -10.28 -6.26 9.18
C ASP A 55 -8.90 -6.92 9.18
N LEU A 56 -8.50 -7.52 8.06
CA LEU A 56 -7.15 -8.06 7.93
C LEU A 56 -6.16 -6.92 7.70
N PRO A 57 -4.90 -7.06 8.14
CA PRO A 57 -3.86 -6.08 7.83
C PRO A 57 -3.75 -5.80 6.33
N GLY A 58 -3.33 -4.59 5.97
CA GLY A 58 -3.08 -4.26 4.57
C GLY A 58 -1.89 -5.07 4.05
N ALA A 59 -2.11 -5.93 3.07
CA ALA A 59 -1.10 -6.84 2.54
C ALA A 59 -0.98 -6.70 1.02
N TYR A 60 0.23 -6.85 0.47
CA TYR A 60 0.44 -6.78 -0.98
C TYR A 60 0.36 -8.17 -1.64
N SER A 61 0.77 -9.20 -0.92
CA SER A 61 0.71 -10.61 -1.32
C SER A 61 0.31 -11.51 -0.15
N LEU A 62 0.26 -12.82 -0.39
CA LEU A 62 0.11 -13.84 0.65
C LEU A 62 1.39 -14.69 0.82
N ASN A 63 2.58 -14.10 0.60
CA ASN A 63 3.88 -14.78 0.69
C ASN A 63 4.50 -14.75 2.09
N GLY A 64 3.90 -14.02 3.03
CA GLY A 64 4.38 -13.94 4.41
C GLY A 64 5.73 -13.22 4.57
N ASN A 65 6.09 -12.30 3.67
CA ASN A 65 7.35 -11.55 3.76
C ASN A 65 7.31 -10.43 4.82
N SER A 66 6.13 -10.17 5.38
CA SER A 66 5.91 -9.22 6.48
C SER A 66 4.92 -9.82 7.49
N PRO A 67 4.91 -9.34 8.74
CA PRO A 67 3.93 -9.76 9.74
C PRO A 67 2.48 -9.58 9.25
N GLU A 68 2.19 -8.52 8.51
CA GLU A 68 0.87 -8.23 7.94
C GLU A 68 0.45 -9.28 6.91
N GLU A 69 1.36 -9.67 6.02
CA GLU A 69 1.11 -10.73 5.03
C GLU A 69 0.96 -12.10 5.70
N GLU A 70 1.82 -12.41 6.68
CA GLU A 70 1.76 -13.66 7.45
C GLU A 70 0.42 -13.79 8.17
N ILE A 71 -0.02 -12.75 8.88
CA ILE A 71 -1.30 -12.70 9.59
C ILE A 71 -2.47 -12.86 8.61
N THR A 72 -2.45 -12.13 7.49
CA THR A 72 -3.51 -12.18 6.48
C THR A 72 -3.63 -13.58 5.89
N ARG A 73 -2.50 -14.16 5.49
CA ARG A 73 -2.41 -15.52 4.93
C ARG A 73 -2.89 -16.57 5.92
N ASP A 74 -2.33 -16.58 7.12
CA ASP A 74 -2.62 -17.61 8.13
C ASP A 74 -4.09 -17.50 8.59
N TYR A 75 -4.64 -16.30 8.70
CA TYR A 75 -6.08 -16.13 8.98
C TYR A 75 -6.97 -16.75 7.90
N LEU A 76 -6.69 -16.48 6.62
CA LEU A 76 -7.49 -17.01 5.51
C LEU A 76 -7.41 -18.54 5.42
N LEU A 77 -6.24 -19.12 5.67
CA LEU A 77 -6.02 -20.57 5.62
C LEU A 77 -6.59 -21.31 6.83
N GLU A 78 -6.42 -20.76 8.04
CA GLU A 78 -6.76 -21.46 9.28
C GLU A 78 -8.18 -21.16 9.75
N LYS A 79 -8.61 -19.89 9.70
CA LYS A 79 -9.93 -19.47 10.19
C LYS A 79 -11.03 -19.65 9.16
N LYS A 80 -10.69 -19.67 7.86
CA LYS A 80 -11.59 -19.96 6.74
C LYS A 80 -12.91 -19.18 6.86
N PRO A 81 -12.85 -17.84 6.75
CA PRO A 81 -14.05 -17.02 6.85
C PRO A 81 -15.10 -17.45 5.81
N ASP A 82 -16.38 -17.29 6.13
CA ASP A 82 -17.50 -17.68 5.25
C ASP A 82 -17.50 -16.92 3.93
N CYS A 83 -16.94 -15.70 3.94
CA CYS A 83 -16.70 -14.85 2.78
C CYS A 83 -15.48 -13.95 2.99
N VAL A 84 -14.69 -13.76 1.94
CA VAL A 84 -13.61 -12.77 1.88
C VAL A 84 -14.04 -11.65 0.95
N VAL A 85 -13.96 -10.42 1.43
CA VAL A 85 -14.19 -9.22 0.64
C VAL A 85 -12.84 -8.65 0.27
N VAL A 86 -12.53 -8.66 -1.02
CA VAL A 86 -11.28 -8.08 -1.54
C VAL A 86 -11.57 -6.63 -1.91
N VAL A 87 -10.86 -5.69 -1.28
CA VAL A 87 -11.03 -4.25 -1.49
C VAL A 87 -9.93 -3.72 -2.42
N ALA A 88 -10.32 -3.20 -3.58
CA ALA A 88 -9.44 -2.65 -4.61
C ALA A 88 -9.71 -1.16 -4.86
N ASP A 89 -8.67 -0.41 -5.22
CA ASP A 89 -8.76 1.02 -5.55
C ASP A 89 -8.94 1.19 -7.07
N ALA A 90 -10.06 1.81 -7.48
CA ALA A 90 -10.37 2.11 -8.86
C ALA A 90 -9.27 2.91 -9.60
N SER A 91 -8.56 3.80 -8.89
CA SER A 91 -7.51 4.64 -9.48
C SER A 91 -6.21 3.88 -9.76
N GLN A 92 -6.04 2.71 -9.12
CA GLN A 92 -4.86 1.84 -9.22
C GLN A 92 -5.29 0.37 -9.36
N LEU A 93 -6.30 0.12 -10.20
CA LEU A 93 -7.01 -1.16 -10.23
C LEU A 93 -6.09 -2.34 -10.60
N GLU A 94 -5.19 -2.17 -11.58
CA GLU A 94 -4.23 -3.20 -11.99
C GLU A 94 -3.32 -3.64 -10.83
N ARG A 95 -2.80 -2.68 -10.06
CA ARG A 95 -1.94 -2.96 -8.91
C ARG A 95 -2.72 -3.63 -7.78
N THR A 96 -3.92 -3.12 -7.48
CA THR A 96 -4.69 -3.55 -6.30
C THR A 96 -5.41 -4.88 -6.48
N LEU A 97 -5.73 -5.25 -7.74
CA LEU A 97 -6.25 -6.58 -8.07
C LEU A 97 -5.22 -7.71 -7.89
N PHE A 98 -3.96 -7.41 -7.62
CA PHE A 98 -2.98 -8.43 -7.28
C PHE A 98 -3.39 -9.24 -6.03
N MET A 99 -3.98 -8.57 -5.02
CA MET A 99 -4.55 -9.27 -3.86
C MET A 99 -5.70 -10.21 -4.27
N LEU A 100 -6.49 -9.84 -5.28
CA LEU A 100 -7.53 -10.74 -5.81
C LEU A 100 -6.91 -11.99 -6.43
N ALA A 101 -5.82 -11.87 -7.19
CA ALA A 101 -5.13 -13.03 -7.77
C ALA A 101 -4.62 -14.01 -6.69
N GLU A 102 -4.18 -13.51 -5.54
CA GLU A 102 -3.79 -14.33 -4.39
C GLU A 102 -4.98 -15.07 -3.78
N VAL A 103 -6.03 -14.30 -3.48
CA VAL A 103 -7.21 -14.79 -2.77
C VAL A 103 -8.04 -15.72 -3.64
N HIS A 104 -8.10 -15.49 -4.96
CA HIS A 104 -8.86 -16.30 -5.92
C HIS A 104 -8.36 -17.75 -6.06
N GLN A 105 -7.14 -18.04 -5.60
CA GLN A 105 -6.58 -19.40 -5.54
C GLN A 105 -7.10 -20.21 -4.33
N LEU A 106 -7.76 -19.57 -3.37
CA LEU A 106 -8.31 -20.20 -2.16
C LEU A 106 -9.78 -20.60 -2.38
N PRO A 107 -10.25 -21.77 -1.88
CA PRO A 107 -11.63 -22.20 -2.04
C PRO A 107 -12.48 -21.55 -0.97
N LEU A 108 -12.61 -20.22 -1.08
CA LEU A 108 -13.43 -19.39 -0.22
C LEU A 108 -14.42 -18.62 -1.11
N ARG A 109 -15.46 -18.07 -0.51
CA ARG A 109 -16.38 -17.19 -1.25
C ARG A 109 -15.79 -15.79 -1.33
N PHE A 110 -15.88 -15.17 -2.50
CA PHE A 110 -15.29 -13.87 -2.75
C PHE A 110 -16.32 -12.83 -3.17
N VAL A 111 -16.11 -11.59 -2.72
CA VAL A 111 -16.76 -10.40 -3.27
C VAL A 111 -15.66 -9.37 -3.53
N LEU A 112 -15.61 -8.83 -4.74
CA LEU A 112 -14.72 -7.71 -5.05
C LEU A 112 -15.45 -6.40 -4.76
N VAL A 113 -14.84 -5.55 -3.96
CA VAL A 113 -15.31 -4.19 -3.72
C VAL A 113 -14.32 -3.22 -4.34
N VAL A 114 -14.77 -2.45 -5.32
CA VAL A 114 -13.96 -1.43 -5.98
C VAL A 114 -14.31 -0.07 -5.39
N THR A 115 -13.39 0.54 -4.66
CA THR A 115 -13.55 1.85 -4.01
C THR A 115 -12.97 2.98 -4.85
N MET A 116 -13.07 4.22 -4.39
CA MET A 116 -12.41 5.39 -5.00
C MET A 116 -12.81 5.66 -6.47
N MET A 117 -14.02 5.27 -6.86
CA MET A 117 -14.56 5.48 -8.21
C MET A 117 -14.57 6.96 -8.64
N ASP A 118 -14.69 7.88 -7.68
CA ASP A 118 -14.62 9.33 -7.91
C ASP A 118 -13.20 9.82 -8.24
N ILE A 119 -12.17 9.22 -7.64
CA ILE A 119 -10.77 9.50 -7.96
C ILE A 119 -10.45 8.97 -9.36
N ALA A 120 -10.84 7.73 -9.67
CA ALA A 120 -10.68 7.14 -11.00
C ALA A 120 -11.36 7.99 -12.09
N ALA A 121 -12.59 8.45 -11.84
CA ALA A 121 -13.31 9.33 -12.76
C ALA A 121 -12.57 10.66 -13.00
N ARG A 122 -11.96 11.27 -11.97
CA ARG A 122 -11.11 12.47 -12.11
C ARG A 122 -9.85 12.22 -12.94
N GLN A 123 -9.34 10.99 -12.95
CA GLN A 123 -8.22 10.58 -13.80
C GLN A 123 -8.65 10.25 -15.25
N GLY A 124 -9.95 10.26 -15.53
CA GLY A 124 -10.51 9.91 -16.84
C GLY A 124 -10.71 8.40 -17.05
N LEU A 125 -10.67 7.62 -15.97
CA LEU A 125 -10.95 6.19 -15.96
C LEU A 125 -12.43 5.97 -15.68
N ASP A 126 -13.08 5.13 -16.47
CA ASP A 126 -14.44 4.64 -16.24
C ASP A 126 -14.37 3.11 -16.16
N ILE A 127 -14.80 2.54 -15.02
CA ILE A 127 -14.71 1.11 -14.76
C ILE A 127 -16.09 0.50 -14.98
N ALA A 128 -16.19 -0.44 -15.92
CA ALA A 128 -17.41 -1.17 -16.22
C ALA A 128 -17.64 -2.30 -15.19
N GLU A 129 -18.37 -1.99 -14.11
CA GLU A 129 -18.69 -2.93 -13.01
C GLU A 129 -19.22 -4.29 -13.52
N LYS A 130 -20.18 -4.26 -14.46
CA LYS A 130 -20.82 -5.47 -15.00
C LYS A 130 -19.87 -6.33 -15.83
N GLU A 131 -18.97 -5.72 -16.60
CA GLU A 131 -18.01 -6.45 -17.42
C GLU A 131 -16.95 -7.10 -16.53
N LEU A 132 -16.52 -6.40 -15.47
CA LEU A 132 -15.60 -6.94 -14.48
C LEU A 132 -16.22 -8.12 -13.73
N GLU A 133 -17.49 -8.03 -13.32
CA GLU A 133 -18.25 -9.12 -12.71
C GLU A 133 -18.36 -10.34 -13.63
N GLN A 134 -18.65 -10.13 -14.91
CA GLN A 134 -18.73 -11.21 -15.90
C GLN A 134 -17.38 -11.90 -16.14
N LYS A 135 -16.29 -11.13 -16.31
CA LYS A 135 -14.96 -11.67 -16.56
C LYS A 135 -14.41 -12.44 -15.36
N LEU A 136 -14.62 -11.92 -14.15
CA LEU A 136 -14.16 -12.58 -12.92
C LEU A 136 -15.04 -13.74 -12.50
N ASN A 137 -16.31 -13.76 -12.93
CA ASN A 137 -17.33 -14.69 -12.43
C ASN A 137 -17.46 -14.65 -10.89
N ILE A 138 -17.20 -13.48 -10.29
CA ILE A 138 -17.42 -13.21 -8.87
C ILE A 138 -18.21 -11.91 -8.72
N PRO A 139 -19.04 -11.77 -7.69
CA PRO A 139 -19.78 -10.54 -7.46
C PRO A 139 -18.86 -9.33 -7.26
N VAL A 140 -19.17 -8.24 -7.95
CA VAL A 140 -18.44 -6.96 -7.87
C VAL A 140 -19.39 -5.88 -7.33
N VAL A 141 -18.88 -5.01 -6.46
CA VAL A 141 -19.60 -3.83 -5.98
C VAL A 141 -18.71 -2.60 -6.09
N CYS A 142 -19.14 -1.61 -6.85
CA CYS A 142 -18.44 -0.33 -6.96
C CYS A 142 -18.96 0.68 -5.92
N LEU A 143 -18.06 1.24 -5.10
CA LEU A 143 -18.37 2.21 -4.06
C LEU A 143 -17.78 3.59 -4.38
N THR A 144 -18.59 4.64 -4.14
CA THR A 144 -18.15 6.04 -4.13
C THR A 144 -18.26 6.62 -2.72
N ALA A 145 -17.27 7.40 -2.28
CA ALA A 145 -17.25 8.02 -0.95
C ALA A 145 -18.45 8.93 -0.64
N THR A 146 -19.17 9.39 -1.65
CA THR A 146 -20.22 10.43 -1.54
C THR A 146 -21.65 9.92 -1.58
N LYS A 147 -21.89 8.63 -1.88
CA LYS A 147 -23.26 8.07 -1.99
C LYS A 147 -23.44 6.90 -1.03
N GLY A 148 -24.18 7.10 0.05
CA GLY A 148 -24.48 6.07 1.06
C GLY A 148 -25.17 4.81 0.52
N GLY A 149 -25.73 4.84 -0.70
CA GLY A 149 -26.42 3.69 -1.32
C GLY A 149 -25.52 2.48 -1.64
N GLY A 150 -24.20 2.67 -1.73
CA GLY A 150 -23.28 1.57 -2.02
C GLY A 150 -23.16 0.53 -0.88
N ILE A 151 -23.39 0.94 0.37
CA ILE A 151 -23.27 0.05 1.53
C ILE A 151 -24.42 -0.97 1.59
N ASP A 152 -25.64 -0.56 1.25
CA ASP A 152 -26.77 -1.49 1.21
C ASP A 152 -26.66 -2.48 0.06
N GLN A 153 -26.14 -2.04 -1.09
CA GLN A 153 -25.79 -2.94 -2.19
C GLN A 153 -24.72 -3.95 -1.75
N PHE A 154 -23.67 -3.51 -1.08
CA PHE A 154 -22.65 -4.39 -0.51
C PHE A 154 -23.25 -5.46 0.42
N ARG A 155 -24.07 -5.05 1.40
CA ARG A 155 -24.73 -5.98 2.36
C ARG A 155 -25.56 -7.02 1.64
N LYS A 156 -26.35 -6.59 0.65
CA LYS A 156 -27.16 -7.48 -0.21
C LYS A 156 -26.28 -8.47 -0.98
N THR A 157 -25.21 -7.98 -1.61
CA THR A 157 -24.30 -8.82 -2.40
C THR A 157 -23.66 -9.89 -1.53
N VAL A 158 -23.07 -9.53 -0.39
CA VAL A 158 -22.45 -10.49 0.54
C VAL A 158 -23.46 -11.53 1.03
N ALA A 159 -24.66 -11.10 1.45
CA ALA A 159 -25.71 -12.02 1.87
C ALA A 159 -26.15 -12.99 0.75
N SER A 160 -26.12 -12.56 -0.51
CA SER A 160 -26.42 -13.42 -1.66
C SER A 160 -25.27 -14.39 -1.99
N THR A 161 -24.02 -13.94 -1.84
CA THR A 161 -22.82 -14.76 -2.06
C THR A 161 -22.76 -15.92 -1.10
N LEU A 162 -23.11 -15.71 0.17
CA LEU A 162 -23.11 -16.75 1.20
C LEU A 162 -24.09 -17.90 0.92
N LYS A 163 -25.11 -17.67 0.08
CA LYS A 163 -26.05 -18.71 -0.35
C LYS A 163 -25.53 -19.56 -1.52
N LYS A 164 -24.47 -19.11 -2.20
CA LYS A 164 -23.84 -19.85 -3.29
C LYS A 164 -22.89 -20.91 -2.74
N GLU A 165 -22.66 -21.94 -3.53
CA GLU A 165 -21.60 -22.92 -3.27
C GLU A 165 -20.23 -22.25 -3.31
N ILE A 166 -19.27 -22.81 -2.59
CA ILE A 166 -17.89 -22.36 -2.64
C ILE A 166 -17.36 -22.66 -4.05
N PRO A 167 -16.77 -21.67 -4.75
CA PRO A 167 -16.26 -21.88 -6.09
C PRO A 167 -15.15 -22.94 -6.11
N GLU A 168 -15.17 -23.81 -7.13
CA GLU A 168 -14.06 -24.74 -7.40
C GLU A 168 -12.81 -23.93 -7.77
N THR A 169 -11.74 -24.06 -6.98
CA THR A 169 -10.46 -23.37 -7.24
C THR A 169 -9.56 -24.07 -8.22
N GLU A 170 -9.96 -25.24 -8.71
CA GLU A 170 -9.13 -26.08 -9.58
C GLU A 170 -8.73 -25.42 -10.91
N LYS A 171 -9.17 -24.19 -11.20
CA LYS A 171 -8.92 -23.50 -12.47
C LYS A 171 -8.01 -22.28 -12.37
N CYS A 172 -7.64 -21.82 -11.17
CA CYS A 172 -6.79 -20.64 -11.01
C CYS A 172 -5.34 -21.04 -10.71
N SER A 173 -4.52 -21.14 -11.75
CA SER A 173 -3.08 -21.36 -11.66
C SER A 173 -2.32 -20.33 -12.49
N PHE A 174 -1.21 -19.85 -11.95
CA PHE A 174 -0.32 -18.88 -12.60
C PHE A 174 1.01 -19.52 -13.05
N HIS A 175 1.08 -20.85 -13.11
CA HIS A 175 2.28 -21.54 -13.53
C HIS A 175 1.97 -22.95 -14.09
N PRO A 176 2.57 -23.38 -15.20
CA PRO A 176 2.29 -24.69 -15.81
C PRO A 176 2.50 -25.88 -14.86
N LEU A 177 3.44 -25.77 -13.92
CA LEU A 177 3.78 -26.84 -12.98
C LEU A 177 2.87 -26.93 -11.74
N THR A 178 1.95 -25.96 -11.51
CA THR A 178 1.12 -25.94 -10.30
C THR A 178 0.37 -27.25 -10.09
N TYR A 179 -0.29 -27.77 -11.12
CA TYR A 179 -1.07 -29.02 -11.01
C TYR A 179 -0.20 -30.26 -10.79
N SER A 180 0.98 -30.31 -11.44
CA SER A 180 1.93 -31.40 -11.27
C SER A 180 2.45 -31.48 -9.83
N ILE A 181 2.74 -30.33 -9.23
CA ILE A 181 3.16 -30.22 -7.83
C ILE A 181 1.98 -30.51 -6.89
N ALA A 182 0.81 -29.92 -7.13
CA ALA A 182 -0.40 -30.15 -6.33
C ALA A 182 -0.77 -31.64 -6.25
N LYS A 183 -0.57 -32.39 -7.33
CA LYS A 183 -0.77 -33.86 -7.35
C LYS A 183 0.16 -34.59 -6.37
N GLN A 184 1.40 -34.13 -6.17
CA GLN A 184 2.33 -34.71 -5.20
C GLN A 184 2.02 -34.30 -3.75
N LEU A 185 1.44 -33.10 -3.58
CA LEU A 185 0.94 -32.63 -2.29
C LEU A 185 -0.28 -33.45 -1.81
N GLY A 186 -1.04 -34.02 -2.74
CA GLY A 186 -2.02 -35.08 -2.47
C GLY A 186 -3.21 -34.58 -1.65
N ASP A 187 -3.39 -35.19 -0.49
CA ASP A 187 -4.50 -34.96 0.46
C ASP A 187 -4.33 -33.71 1.34
N LEU A 188 -3.28 -32.91 1.10
CA LEU A 188 -3.12 -31.63 1.77
C LEU A 188 -4.27 -30.69 1.43
N GLU A 189 -4.68 -29.92 2.43
CA GLU A 189 -5.66 -28.87 2.22
C GLU A 189 -5.07 -27.76 1.34
N PHE A 190 -5.83 -27.32 0.32
CA PHE A 190 -5.42 -26.31 -0.66
C PHE A 190 -4.13 -26.66 -1.44
N PRO A 191 -4.04 -27.82 -2.11
CA PRO A 191 -2.80 -28.27 -2.73
C PRO A 191 -2.37 -27.37 -3.90
N ILE A 192 -3.31 -26.78 -4.63
CA ILE A 192 -3.04 -25.84 -5.72
C ILE A 192 -2.41 -24.55 -5.19
N TRP A 193 -2.97 -24.00 -4.11
CA TRP A 193 -2.44 -22.78 -3.49
C TRP A 193 -1.03 -23.01 -2.93
N HIS A 194 -0.81 -24.12 -2.22
CA HIS A 194 0.52 -24.49 -1.71
C HIS A 194 1.54 -24.69 -2.84
N ALA A 195 1.14 -25.33 -3.94
CA ALA A 195 1.98 -25.48 -5.11
C ALA A 195 2.35 -24.12 -5.74
N GLY A 196 1.38 -23.19 -5.83
CA GLY A 196 1.62 -21.82 -6.25
C GLY A 196 2.64 -21.11 -5.36
N LYS A 197 2.51 -21.23 -4.04
CA LYS A 197 3.44 -20.61 -3.08
C LYS A 197 4.86 -21.16 -3.15
N LEU A 198 5.01 -22.47 -3.36
CA LEU A 198 6.33 -23.05 -3.59
C LEU A 198 6.99 -22.51 -4.87
N LEU A 199 6.20 -22.32 -5.94
CA LEU A 199 6.68 -21.73 -7.20
C LEU A 199 6.96 -20.22 -7.07
N GLU A 200 6.30 -19.54 -6.15
CA GLU A 200 6.56 -18.15 -5.79
C GLU A 200 7.73 -18.00 -4.79
N GLY A 201 8.39 -19.09 -4.40
CA GLY A 201 9.55 -19.07 -3.53
C GLY A 201 9.26 -18.71 -2.07
N ASP A 202 8.03 -18.94 -1.58
CA ASP A 202 7.66 -18.71 -0.18
C ASP A 202 8.44 -19.66 0.75
N THR A 203 9.37 -19.10 1.52
CA THR A 203 10.30 -19.85 2.37
C THR A 203 9.64 -20.45 3.61
N ASP A 204 8.60 -19.81 4.13
CA ASP A 204 7.86 -20.30 5.29
C ASP A 204 6.99 -21.49 4.89
N ILE A 205 6.25 -21.39 3.78
CA ILE A 205 5.48 -22.51 3.23
C ILE A 205 6.39 -23.67 2.83
N PHE A 206 7.55 -23.39 2.22
CA PHE A 206 8.54 -24.41 1.91
C PHE A 206 8.94 -25.20 3.17
N THR A 207 9.30 -24.49 4.25
CA THR A 207 9.71 -25.13 5.52
C THR A 207 8.55 -25.88 6.19
N ARG A 208 7.33 -25.33 6.15
CA ARG A 208 6.13 -25.99 6.71
C ARG A 208 5.82 -27.29 5.98
N LEU A 209 5.93 -27.31 4.65
CA LEU A 209 5.64 -28.49 3.83
C LEU A 209 6.74 -29.54 3.91
N GLU A 210 8.01 -29.15 3.95
CA GLU A 210 9.15 -30.06 4.15
C GLU A 210 9.00 -30.89 5.43
N LYS A 211 8.54 -30.26 6.52
CA LYS A 211 8.33 -30.93 7.80
C LYS A 211 7.07 -31.78 7.85
N ARG A 212 6.06 -31.45 7.04
CA ARG A 212 4.73 -32.10 7.06
C ARG A 212 4.65 -33.31 6.13
N LEU A 213 5.38 -33.30 5.02
CA LEU A 213 5.36 -34.36 4.01
C LEU A 213 6.35 -35.48 4.34
N SER A 214 6.09 -36.68 3.82
CA SER A 214 7.08 -37.76 3.87
C SER A 214 8.27 -37.44 2.96
N GLN A 215 9.45 -37.95 3.31
CA GLN A 215 10.68 -37.71 2.55
C GLN A 215 10.55 -38.07 1.06
N GLU A 216 9.84 -39.16 0.75
CA GLU A 216 9.58 -39.58 -0.63
C GLU A 216 8.70 -38.58 -1.40
N ARG A 217 7.62 -38.06 -0.78
CA ARG A 217 6.75 -37.06 -1.42
C ARG A 217 7.48 -35.74 -1.59
N TRP A 218 8.22 -35.32 -0.58
CA TRP A 218 8.98 -34.07 -0.62
C TRP A 218 10.04 -34.07 -1.72
N GLU A 219 10.77 -35.17 -1.90
CA GLU A 219 11.77 -35.28 -2.95
C GLU A 219 11.13 -35.18 -4.35
N LYS A 220 9.94 -35.76 -4.56
CA LYS A 220 9.19 -35.60 -5.82
C LYS A 220 8.77 -34.15 -6.06
N VAL A 221 8.32 -33.44 -5.02
CA VAL A 221 8.01 -32.00 -5.11
C VAL A 221 9.25 -31.21 -5.46
N ARG A 222 10.37 -31.46 -4.78
CA ARG A 222 11.64 -30.76 -4.98
C ARG A 222 12.20 -30.93 -6.39
N GLN A 223 12.06 -32.12 -6.98
CA GLN A 223 12.46 -32.40 -8.36
C GLN A 223 11.63 -31.64 -9.41
N LEU A 224 10.38 -31.27 -9.06
CA LEU A 224 9.51 -30.50 -9.94
C LEU A 224 9.69 -28.98 -9.79
N LEU A 225 10.36 -28.51 -8.74
CA LEU A 225 10.56 -27.09 -8.51
C LEU A 225 11.68 -26.54 -9.41
N PRO A 226 11.43 -25.48 -10.20
CA PRO A 226 12.47 -24.79 -10.96
C PRO A 226 13.44 -24.05 -10.04
N SER A 227 14.48 -23.44 -10.62
CA SER A 227 15.23 -22.36 -9.98
C SER A 227 14.26 -21.31 -9.43
N ALA A 228 14.39 -20.98 -8.14
CA ALA A 228 13.47 -20.07 -7.45
C ALA A 228 13.33 -18.73 -8.16
N SER A 229 14.42 -18.14 -8.64
CA SER A 229 14.41 -16.85 -9.35
C SER A 229 13.56 -16.86 -10.61
N ASP A 230 13.62 -17.94 -11.39
CA ASP A 230 12.93 -18.01 -12.69
C ASP A 230 11.44 -18.28 -12.48
N SER A 231 11.11 -19.18 -11.55
CA SER A 231 9.74 -19.50 -11.17
C SER A 231 9.00 -18.30 -10.55
N MET A 232 9.66 -17.55 -9.68
CA MET A 232 9.10 -16.33 -9.08
C MET A 232 8.76 -15.27 -10.12
N ALA A 233 9.67 -15.04 -11.09
CA ALA A 233 9.44 -14.07 -12.15
C ALA A 233 8.31 -14.50 -13.09
N GLU A 234 8.22 -15.79 -13.41
CA GLU A 234 7.17 -16.34 -14.27
C GLU A 234 5.79 -16.23 -13.62
N THR A 235 5.65 -16.66 -12.36
CA THR A 235 4.38 -16.56 -11.62
C THR A 235 3.88 -15.11 -11.49
N ALA A 236 4.77 -14.17 -11.18
CA ALA A 236 4.42 -12.75 -11.12
C ALA A 236 3.96 -12.23 -12.50
N LYS A 237 4.67 -12.61 -13.57
CA LYS A 237 4.33 -12.21 -14.94
C LYS A 237 2.97 -12.75 -15.38
N GLU A 238 2.65 -14.00 -15.05
CA GLU A 238 1.35 -14.60 -15.37
C GLU A 238 0.21 -13.95 -14.58
N LYS A 239 0.40 -13.63 -13.28
CA LYS A 239 -0.57 -12.84 -12.51
C LYS A 239 -0.83 -11.48 -13.15
N HIS A 240 0.23 -10.76 -13.53
CA HIS A 240 0.10 -9.49 -14.24
C HIS A 240 -0.65 -9.65 -15.57
N ARG A 241 -0.35 -10.69 -16.35
CA ARG A 241 -1.06 -10.96 -17.61
C ARG A 241 -2.53 -11.26 -17.39
N TRP A 242 -2.86 -12.06 -16.38
CA TRP A 242 -4.24 -12.36 -16.03
C TRP A 242 -5.01 -11.09 -15.65
N ILE A 243 -4.44 -10.24 -14.79
CA ILE A 243 -5.04 -8.96 -14.41
C ILE A 243 -5.19 -8.03 -15.62
N ALA A 244 -4.17 -7.92 -16.47
CA ALA A 244 -4.24 -7.09 -17.67
C ALA A 244 -5.37 -7.55 -18.62
N GLY A 245 -5.52 -8.86 -18.83
CA GLY A 245 -6.60 -9.42 -19.66
C GLY A 245 -8.00 -9.22 -19.05
N LEU A 246 -8.11 -9.23 -17.71
CA LEU A 246 -9.36 -8.84 -17.04
C LEU A 246 -9.71 -7.38 -17.32
N LEU A 247 -8.71 -6.48 -17.32
CA LEU A 247 -8.91 -5.04 -17.37
C LEU A 247 -9.03 -4.43 -18.78
N GLU A 248 -8.61 -5.14 -19.83
CA GLU A 248 -8.49 -4.62 -21.21
C GLU A 248 -9.78 -3.94 -21.73
N ASP A 249 -10.95 -4.53 -21.45
CA ASP A 249 -12.25 -3.97 -21.86
C ASP A 249 -12.99 -3.26 -20.70
N VAL A 250 -12.60 -3.55 -19.46
CA VAL A 250 -13.26 -3.01 -18.26
C VAL A 250 -12.93 -1.54 -18.04
N ILE A 251 -11.74 -1.09 -18.44
CA ILE A 251 -11.29 0.29 -18.25
C ILE A 251 -11.54 1.09 -19.53
N CYS A 252 -12.67 1.78 -19.56
CA CYS A 252 -12.99 2.74 -20.61
C CYS A 252 -12.31 4.09 -20.30
N LYS A 253 -11.36 4.52 -21.15
CA LYS A 253 -10.78 5.87 -21.05
C LYS A 253 -11.75 6.88 -21.67
N LYS A 254 -12.34 7.76 -20.84
CA LYS A 254 -13.17 8.86 -21.34
C LYS A 254 -12.28 9.90 -22.03
N GLU A 255 -12.39 10.06 -23.35
CA GLU A 255 -11.66 11.06 -24.16
C GLU A 255 -11.86 12.51 -23.71
N LYS A 256 -12.88 12.80 -22.88
CA LYS A 256 -13.34 14.17 -22.58
C LYS A 256 -12.46 15.00 -21.63
N ALA A 257 -11.36 14.47 -21.12
CA ALA A 257 -10.43 15.23 -20.26
C ALA A 257 -9.23 15.84 -21.01
N ALA A 258 -9.16 15.74 -22.35
CA ALA A 258 -8.03 16.21 -23.14
C ALA A 258 -8.01 17.75 -23.34
N ALA A 259 -9.16 18.41 -23.47
CA ALA A 259 -9.23 19.80 -23.93
C ALA A 259 -8.82 20.87 -22.89
N LYS A 260 -8.89 20.59 -21.58
CA LYS A 260 -8.46 21.53 -20.52
C LYS A 260 -7.05 21.23 -19.98
N LYS A 261 -6.43 20.14 -20.43
CA LYS A 261 -5.19 19.55 -19.87
C LYS A 261 -3.92 19.97 -20.62
N ASP A 262 -4.05 20.63 -21.76
CA ASP A 262 -2.98 20.81 -22.75
C ASP A 262 -1.78 21.66 -22.26
N ARG A 263 -2.00 22.62 -21.35
CA ARG A 263 -0.90 23.41 -20.75
C ARG A 263 -0.13 22.68 -19.65
N ARG A 264 -0.78 21.77 -18.89
CA ARG A 264 -0.12 20.94 -17.86
C ARG A 264 0.56 19.68 -18.45
N TYR A 265 0.07 19.21 -19.60
CA TYR A 265 0.57 18.00 -20.25
C TYR A 265 1.97 18.15 -20.89
N ARG A 266 2.35 19.36 -21.30
CA ARG A 266 3.70 19.62 -21.86
C ARG A 266 4.80 19.50 -20.79
N PHE A 267 4.51 19.88 -19.55
CA PHE A 267 5.44 19.75 -18.43
C PHE A 267 5.55 18.28 -17.98
N ASP A 268 4.44 17.56 -17.89
CA ASP A 268 4.44 16.13 -17.56
C ASP A 268 5.22 15.31 -18.58
N LYS A 269 5.06 15.57 -19.89
CA LYS A 269 5.77 14.81 -20.93
C LYS A 269 7.29 15.03 -20.93
N LEU A 270 7.74 16.23 -20.54
CA LEU A 270 9.16 16.54 -20.38
C LEU A 270 9.73 15.92 -19.08
N ALA A 271 8.94 15.93 -18.00
CA ALA A 271 9.30 15.38 -16.70
C ALA A 271 9.30 13.84 -16.65
N THR A 272 8.57 13.16 -17.56
CA THR A 272 8.52 11.68 -17.63
C THR A 272 9.45 11.08 -18.68
N HIS A 273 10.20 11.90 -19.43
CA HIS A 273 11.16 11.39 -20.41
C HIS A 273 12.39 10.78 -19.68
N PHE A 274 12.83 9.59 -20.08
CA PHE A 274 13.82 8.76 -19.36
C PHE A 274 15.13 9.50 -18.96
N PHE A 275 15.59 10.45 -19.79
CA PHE A 275 16.77 11.28 -19.54
C PHE A 275 16.42 12.70 -19.07
N TRP A 276 15.60 13.43 -19.83
CA TRP A 276 15.21 14.81 -19.50
C TRP A 276 14.41 14.95 -18.21
N GLY A 277 13.63 13.94 -17.83
CA GLY A 277 12.92 13.91 -16.55
C GLY A 277 13.85 13.96 -15.35
N LYS A 278 14.99 13.25 -15.42
CA LYS A 278 16.03 13.27 -14.38
C LYS A 278 16.74 14.62 -14.29
N VAL A 279 17.03 15.22 -15.44
CA VAL A 279 17.69 16.54 -15.52
C VAL A 279 16.78 17.62 -14.96
N VAL A 280 15.53 17.67 -15.42
CA VAL A 280 14.51 18.59 -14.90
C VAL A 280 14.30 18.38 -13.42
N ALA A 281 14.28 17.12 -12.97
CA ALA A 281 14.08 16.82 -11.57
C ALA A 281 15.24 17.30 -10.68
N PHE A 282 16.47 17.07 -11.14
CA PHE A 282 17.66 17.57 -10.46
C PHE A 282 17.67 19.10 -10.35
N PHE A 283 17.31 19.82 -11.42
CA PHE A 283 17.25 21.28 -11.40
C PHE A 283 16.11 21.83 -10.53
N ILE A 284 14.95 21.18 -10.47
CA ILE A 284 13.86 21.59 -9.58
C ILE A 284 14.28 21.42 -8.11
N LEU A 285 14.93 20.30 -7.76
CA LEU A 285 15.44 20.08 -6.42
C LEU A 285 16.54 21.10 -6.06
N LEU A 286 17.46 21.36 -6.98
CA LEU A 286 18.54 22.33 -6.79
C LEU A 286 18.01 23.76 -6.64
N LEU A 287 17.00 24.13 -7.43
CA LEU A 287 16.30 25.41 -7.30
C LEU A 287 15.58 25.49 -5.95
N ALA A 288 14.86 24.44 -5.55
CA ALA A 288 14.14 24.41 -4.29
C ALA A 288 15.08 24.54 -3.08
N LEU A 289 16.20 23.81 -3.11
CA LEU A 289 17.26 23.92 -2.11
C LEU A 289 17.90 25.31 -2.12
N GLY A 290 18.20 25.86 -3.30
CA GLY A 290 18.76 27.21 -3.44
C GLY A 290 17.84 28.30 -2.88
N LEU A 291 16.53 28.18 -3.12
CA LEU A 291 15.52 29.09 -2.56
C LEU A 291 15.39 28.93 -1.04
N ALA A 292 15.39 27.68 -0.53
CA ALA A 292 15.37 27.42 0.91
C ALA A 292 16.59 28.05 1.61
N ILE A 293 17.78 27.87 1.02
CA ILE A 293 19.03 28.45 1.52
C ILE A 293 18.96 29.98 1.46
N ALA A 294 18.56 30.57 0.33
CA ALA A 294 18.45 32.02 0.20
C ALA A 294 17.47 32.62 1.24
N ALA A 295 16.32 31.98 1.45
CA ALA A 295 15.37 32.37 2.47
C ALA A 295 15.96 32.24 3.89
N ALA A 296 16.65 31.14 4.19
CA ALA A 296 17.32 30.95 5.47
C ALA A 296 18.37 32.04 5.74
N PHE A 297 19.24 32.34 4.78
CA PHE A 297 20.23 33.42 4.90
C PHE A 297 19.57 34.80 5.05
N SER A 298 18.47 35.06 4.35
CA SER A 298 17.72 36.31 4.47
C SER A 298 17.15 36.54 5.87
N ALA A 299 16.78 35.46 6.57
CA ALA A 299 16.31 35.51 7.96
C ALA A 299 17.46 35.52 8.98
N MET A 300 18.51 34.73 8.72
CA MET A 300 19.66 34.61 9.62
C MET A 300 20.48 35.90 9.71
N TYR A 301 20.68 36.61 8.61
CA TYR A 301 21.49 37.83 8.59
C TYR A 301 20.98 38.94 9.55
N PRO A 302 19.70 39.38 9.48
CA PRO A 302 19.19 40.37 10.42
C PRO A 302 19.16 39.83 11.85
N LEU A 303 18.81 38.55 12.06
CA LEU A 303 18.80 37.93 13.37
C LEU A 303 20.20 37.93 14.02
N TYR A 304 21.24 37.54 13.27
CA TYR A 304 22.63 37.60 13.71
C TYR A 304 23.02 39.02 14.11
N SER A 305 22.65 40.03 13.32
CA SER A 305 22.95 41.43 13.62
C SER A 305 22.28 41.95 14.90
N ILE A 306 21.10 41.43 15.24
CA ILE A 306 20.39 41.77 16.48
C ILE A 306 21.05 41.05 17.64
N MET A 307 21.33 39.76 17.48
CA MET A 307 21.92 38.93 18.52
C MET A 307 23.34 39.37 18.90
N THR A 308 24.16 39.81 17.96
CA THR A 308 25.47 40.40 18.27
C THR A 308 25.36 41.69 19.06
N ARG A 309 24.41 42.58 18.72
CA ARG A 309 24.14 43.81 19.49
C ARG A 309 23.65 43.51 20.90
N VAL A 310 22.75 42.53 21.05
CA VAL A 310 22.27 42.09 22.36
C VAL A 310 23.40 41.45 23.17
N GLY A 311 24.27 40.65 22.54
CA GLY A 311 25.43 40.05 23.21
C GLY A 311 26.43 41.11 23.71
N LEU A 312 26.71 42.15 22.92
CA LEU A 312 27.54 43.28 23.34
C LEU A 312 26.89 44.07 24.49
N TRP A 313 25.58 44.31 24.42
CA TRP A 313 24.84 44.96 25.50
C TRP A 313 24.85 44.12 26.78
N LEU A 314 24.73 42.80 26.66
CA LEU A 314 24.79 41.86 27.77
C LEU A 314 26.16 41.90 28.47
N HIS A 315 27.24 41.91 27.70
CA HIS A 315 28.61 42.08 28.22
C HIS A 315 28.79 43.42 28.95
N GLN A 316 28.25 44.53 28.40
CA GLN A 316 28.30 45.84 29.06
C GLN A 316 27.50 45.89 30.36
N TYR A 317 26.33 45.24 30.40
CA TYR A 317 25.46 45.24 31.56
C TYR A 317 25.98 44.34 32.70
N LEU A 318 26.68 43.25 32.35
CA LEU A 318 27.22 42.29 33.32
C LEU A 318 28.65 42.63 33.79
N GLN A 319 29.22 43.77 33.37
CA GLN A 319 30.62 44.13 33.63
C GLN A 319 31.03 44.17 35.10
N ASP A 320 30.09 44.39 36.03
CA ASP A 320 30.34 44.46 37.47
C ASP A 320 30.30 43.09 38.17
N LEU A 321 30.03 42.00 37.42
CA LEU A 321 29.96 40.63 37.96
C LEU A 321 31.32 39.91 37.87
N PRO A 322 31.53 38.84 38.65
CA PRO A 322 32.72 38.00 38.53
C PRO A 322 32.89 37.41 37.12
N GLU A 323 34.13 37.35 36.62
CA GLU A 323 34.47 36.90 35.24
C GLU A 323 33.90 35.51 34.88
N TRP A 324 33.87 34.59 35.83
CA TRP A 324 33.32 33.24 35.61
C TRP A 324 31.81 33.27 35.31
N LEU A 325 31.08 34.26 35.85
CA LEU A 325 29.64 34.39 35.66
C LEU A 325 29.33 35.10 34.34
N ILE A 326 30.14 36.09 33.96
CA ILE A 326 30.08 36.75 32.65
C ILE A 326 30.32 35.71 31.54
N SER A 327 31.38 34.91 31.64
CA SER A 327 31.70 33.87 30.65
C SER A 327 30.61 32.80 30.54
N LEU A 328 30.03 32.37 31.67
CA LEU A 328 28.93 31.40 31.65
C LEU A 328 27.69 31.94 30.93
N ILE A 329 27.30 33.19 31.20
CA ILE A 329 26.05 33.76 30.69
C ILE A 329 26.23 34.29 29.26
N ALA A 330 27.24 35.12 29.04
CA ALA A 330 27.41 35.88 27.80
C ALA A 330 28.21 35.10 26.73
N ASP A 331 29.13 34.22 27.13
CA ASP A 331 29.99 33.48 26.17
C ASP A 331 29.56 32.03 25.96
N ALA A 332 28.84 31.41 26.91
CA ALA A 332 28.32 30.05 26.76
C ALA A 332 26.81 29.99 26.53
N PHE A 333 26.01 30.49 27.47
CA PHE A 333 24.54 30.33 27.41
C PHE A 333 23.91 31.13 26.27
N PHE A 334 24.22 32.43 26.18
CA PHE A 334 23.62 33.30 25.17
C PHE A 334 23.97 32.87 23.73
N PRO A 335 25.23 32.54 23.38
CA PRO A 335 25.56 32.03 22.05
C PRO A 335 24.90 30.69 21.73
N ALA A 336 24.75 29.79 22.70
CA ALA A 336 24.03 28.52 22.52
C ALA A 336 22.55 28.74 22.18
N LEU A 337 21.90 29.72 22.82
CA LEU A 337 20.54 30.13 22.50
C LEU A 337 20.47 30.74 21.09
N CYS A 338 21.45 31.58 20.72
CA CYS A 338 21.55 32.17 19.39
C CYS A 338 21.69 31.13 18.28
N MET A 339 22.56 30.14 18.48
CA MET A 339 22.76 29.03 17.54
C MET A 339 21.47 28.22 17.35
N SER A 340 20.73 27.97 18.43
CA SER A 340 19.46 27.26 18.38
C SER A 340 18.40 28.03 17.57
N ALA A 341 18.31 29.35 17.75
CA ALA A 341 17.43 30.22 16.99
C ALA A 341 17.81 30.28 15.49
N MET A 342 19.11 30.36 15.19
CA MET A 342 19.63 30.33 13.82
C MET A 342 19.32 29.01 13.11
N MET A 343 19.40 27.89 13.83
CA MET A 343 19.06 26.58 13.28
C MET A 343 17.58 26.51 12.88
N PHE A 344 16.69 27.14 13.67
CA PHE A 344 15.27 27.23 13.34
C PHE A 344 15.03 28.05 12.05
N CYS A 345 15.74 29.17 11.87
CA CYS A 345 15.68 29.95 10.63
C CYS A 345 16.12 29.17 9.38
N PHE A 346 16.97 28.14 9.55
CA PHE A 346 17.35 27.25 8.47
C PHE A 346 16.31 26.13 8.23
N LEU A 347 15.83 25.51 9.31
CA LEU A 347 14.88 24.40 9.22
C LEU A 347 13.52 24.80 8.66
N VAL A 348 12.99 25.97 9.05
CA VAL A 348 11.64 26.39 8.62
C VAL A 348 11.52 26.53 7.10
N PRO A 349 12.38 27.29 6.40
CA PRO A 349 12.33 27.35 4.94
C PRO A 349 12.61 26.00 4.26
N LEU A 350 13.49 25.18 4.83
CA LEU A 350 13.80 23.86 4.30
C LEU A 350 12.56 22.94 4.35
N PHE A 351 11.92 22.81 5.51
CA PHE A 351 10.71 22.01 5.67
C PHE A 351 9.53 22.58 4.88
N PHE A 352 9.41 23.91 4.79
CA PHE A 352 8.41 24.53 3.94
C PHE A 352 8.62 24.18 2.46
N MET A 353 9.86 24.20 1.97
CA MET A 353 10.17 23.79 0.60
C MET A 353 9.95 22.28 0.37
N ILE A 354 10.32 21.44 1.33
CA ILE A 354 10.05 19.99 1.24
C ILE A 354 8.54 19.73 1.24
N GLY A 355 7.78 20.35 2.15
CA GLY A 355 6.33 20.21 2.24
C GLY A 355 5.61 20.73 1.00
N THR A 356 6.04 21.86 0.43
CA THR A 356 5.47 22.34 -0.84
C THR A 356 5.80 21.41 -2.02
N LEU A 357 7.00 20.82 -2.06
CA LEU A 357 7.33 19.77 -3.04
C LEU A 357 6.48 18.50 -2.83
N GLU A 358 6.15 18.18 -1.59
CA GLU A 358 5.26 17.06 -1.24
C GLU A 358 3.82 17.32 -1.70
N ASP A 359 3.26 18.49 -1.39
CA ASP A 359 1.90 18.90 -1.76
C ASP A 359 1.68 18.99 -3.28
N ILE A 360 2.72 19.39 -4.02
CA ILE A 360 2.71 19.41 -5.49
C ILE A 360 2.88 17.98 -6.06
N GLY A 361 3.12 16.98 -5.20
CA GLY A 361 3.30 15.58 -5.57
C GLY A 361 4.63 15.31 -6.26
N TYR A 362 5.59 16.23 -6.11
CA TYR A 362 6.89 16.14 -6.77
C TYR A 362 7.79 15.07 -6.13
N LEU A 363 7.78 14.95 -4.79
CA LEU A 363 8.52 13.90 -4.08
C LEU A 363 8.08 12.48 -4.51
N ALA A 364 6.78 12.27 -4.70
CA ALA A 364 6.24 11.00 -5.21
C ALA A 364 6.75 10.69 -6.64
N ARG A 365 6.83 11.70 -7.51
CA ARG A 365 7.37 11.56 -8.87
C ARG A 365 8.88 11.32 -8.87
N PHE A 366 9.61 12.00 -7.98
CA PHE A 366 11.05 11.81 -7.81
C PHE A 366 11.37 10.38 -7.36
N SER A 367 10.67 9.87 -6.35
CA SER A 367 10.80 8.48 -5.88
C SER A 367 10.61 7.49 -7.03
N TYR A 368 9.56 7.64 -7.85
CA TYR A 368 9.31 6.79 -9.01
C TYR A 368 10.45 6.79 -10.06
N ILE A 369 11.05 7.96 -10.32
CA ILE A 369 12.16 8.08 -11.29
C ILE A 369 13.44 7.40 -10.76
N PHE A 370 13.68 7.47 -9.45
CA PHE A 370 14.85 6.90 -8.79
C PHE A 370 14.69 5.42 -8.44
N ASP A 371 13.46 4.94 -8.25
CA ASP A 371 13.13 3.54 -7.99
C ASP A 371 13.74 2.60 -9.04
N ARG A 372 13.65 2.96 -10.33
CA ARG A 372 14.27 2.17 -11.41
C ARG A 372 15.80 2.10 -11.35
N MET A 373 16.47 3.08 -10.73
CA MET A 373 17.92 3.09 -10.52
C MET A 373 18.30 2.32 -9.25
N MET A 374 17.52 2.48 -8.18
CA MET A 374 17.68 1.74 -6.92
C MET A 374 17.49 0.24 -7.13
N ASN A 375 16.46 -0.15 -7.90
CA ASN A 375 16.23 -1.52 -8.36
C ASN A 375 17.41 -2.07 -9.18
N ARG A 376 18.08 -1.24 -9.98
CA ARG A 376 19.26 -1.65 -10.75
C ARG A 376 20.53 -1.80 -9.91
N MET A 377 20.56 -1.16 -8.74
CA MET A 377 21.65 -1.23 -7.77
C MET A 377 21.38 -2.25 -6.64
N GLY A 378 20.29 -3.02 -6.74
CA GLY A 378 19.92 -4.02 -5.73
C GLY A 378 19.46 -3.44 -4.39
N LEU A 379 19.14 -2.14 -4.34
CA LEU A 379 18.54 -1.51 -3.17
C LEU A 379 17.02 -1.61 -3.31
N HIS A 380 16.44 -2.56 -2.58
CA HIS A 380 14.98 -2.68 -2.44
C HIS A 380 14.50 -1.66 -1.40
N GLY A 381 13.57 -0.79 -1.79
CA GLY A 381 12.96 0.21 -0.92
C GLY A 381 11.77 0.89 -1.57
#